data_AF-A0A0W1FH22-F1
#
_entry.id   AF-A0A0W1FH22-F1
#
_cell.length_a   1.000
_cell.length_b   1.000
_cell.length_c   1.000
_cell.angle_alpha   90.00
_cell.angle_beta   90.00
_cell.angle_gamma   90.00
#
_symmetry.space_group_name_H-M   'P 1'
#
loop_
_entity.id
_entity.type
_entity.pdbx_description
1 polymer ?
#
loop_
_entity_poly.entity_id
_entity_poly.type
_entity_poly.pdbx_seq_one_letter_code
_entity_poly.pdbx_strand_id
1 'polypeptide(L)'
;MLACGAAIHAIAAPPPPPPPRNDLPMTLDGYNIVGLYGRYADWLERHKGQIIDDAMKDIPDRPGYRPQAQIVTYKKFSDYGHYQSGEIRGYCRAVGQWDVDRNDCLFVLRKVNIPVAALDEHSPLGEFFRQSFDPATLVAALRREGIEPDSDVWSLDAARIFSELPSPATVLRANIRTELVDSAQCPQMQAELSRLEGKDMAYAVDMTGVGKDGPVEAPAPHSIMREDALHIRTAKGLVTVIGKQRSMYDMLSPLYAAVDDCAEQLAQKAAP
;
A
#
# COMPACT_ATOMS: atom_id res chain seq x y z
N MET A 1 25.55 34.58 26.40
CA MET A 1 24.14 34.23 26.63
C MET A 1 23.55 33.80 25.29
N LEU A 2 23.45 32.48 25.04
CA LEU A 2 22.80 31.95 23.84
C LEU A 2 21.30 31.88 24.09
N ALA A 3 20.52 32.53 23.23
CA ALA A 3 19.06 32.41 23.23
C ALA A 3 18.65 31.22 22.35
N CYS A 4 18.01 30.22 22.96
CA CYS A 4 17.29 29.16 22.26
C CYS A 4 15.98 29.72 21.70
N GLY A 5 15.93 29.96 20.39
CA GLY A 5 14.67 30.13 19.67
C GLY A 5 14.07 28.76 19.37
N ALA A 6 13.03 28.36 20.10
CA ALA A 6 12.23 27.19 19.75
C ALA A 6 11.44 27.51 18.49
N ALA A 7 11.78 26.87 17.37
CA ALA A 7 10.98 26.90 16.16
C ALA A 7 9.70 26.10 16.40
N ILE A 8 8.59 26.80 16.62
CA ILE A 8 7.25 26.22 16.58
C ILE A 8 7.07 25.71 15.15
N HIS A 9 7.07 24.39 14.99
CA HIS A 9 6.73 23.77 13.72
C HIS A 9 5.27 24.12 13.44
N ALA A 10 5.05 24.95 12.42
CA ALA A 10 3.73 25.19 11.89
C ALA A 10 3.18 23.84 11.41
N ILE A 11 2.23 23.29 12.15
CA ILE A 11 1.42 22.17 11.70
C ILE A 11 0.63 22.72 10.50
N ALA A 12 1.01 22.30 9.29
CA ALA A 12 0.25 22.66 8.10
C ALA A 12 -1.18 22.19 8.29
N ALA A 13 -2.14 23.11 8.12
CA ALA A 13 -3.55 22.80 8.20
C ALA A 13 -3.87 21.66 7.21
N PRO A 14 -4.74 20.70 7.59
CA PRO A 14 -5.16 19.65 6.67
C PRO A 14 -5.67 20.29 5.36
N PRO A 15 -5.41 19.67 4.20
CA PRO A 15 -5.90 20.18 2.93
C PRO A 15 -7.41 20.39 3.05
N PRO A 16 -7.95 21.50 2.50
CA PRO A 16 -9.37 21.76 2.56
C PRO A 16 -10.09 20.54 1.98
N PRO A 17 -11.14 20.03 2.65
CA PRO A 17 -11.88 18.90 2.14
C PRO A 17 -12.36 19.23 0.72
N PRO A 18 -12.36 18.25 -0.20
CA PRO A 18 -12.94 18.46 -1.51
C PRO A 18 -14.37 18.99 -1.35
N PRO A 19 -14.82 19.90 -2.24
CA PRO A 19 -16.15 20.46 -2.13
C PRO A 19 -17.15 19.29 -2.10
N PRO A 20 -18.13 19.31 -1.19
CA PRO A 20 -19.20 18.35 -1.22
C PRO A 20 -19.83 18.36 -2.61
N ARG A 21 -20.45 17.23 -2.94
CA ARG A 21 -21.55 17.20 -3.88
C ARG A 21 -22.45 18.43 -3.64
N ASN A 22 -22.69 19.26 -4.66
CA ASN A 22 -23.41 20.54 -4.54
C ASN A 22 -24.83 20.39 -3.96
N ASP A 23 -25.35 19.17 -3.92
CA ASP A 23 -26.64 18.75 -3.41
C ASP A 23 -26.65 18.33 -1.92
N LEU A 24 -25.49 18.24 -1.26
CA LEU A 24 -25.43 17.89 0.17
C LEU A 24 -25.62 19.11 1.07
N PRO A 25 -26.42 19.01 2.14
CA PRO A 25 -26.50 20.07 3.13
C PRO A 25 -25.15 20.20 3.85
N MET A 26 -24.70 21.42 4.14
CA MET A 26 -23.47 21.63 4.92
C MET A 26 -23.56 21.04 6.33
N THR A 27 -24.77 21.10 6.91
CA THR A 27 -25.09 20.55 8.23
C THR A 27 -26.41 19.80 8.18
N LEU A 28 -26.51 18.71 8.93
CA LEU A 28 -27.76 18.01 9.20
C LEU A 28 -27.86 17.79 10.70
N ASP A 29 -28.91 18.32 11.34
CA ASP A 29 -29.11 18.17 12.78
C ASP A 29 -27.93 18.63 13.66
N GLY A 30 -27.20 19.65 13.18
CA GLY A 30 -26.00 20.18 13.82
C GLY A 30 -24.70 19.48 13.44
N TYR A 31 -24.76 18.29 12.82
CA TYR A 31 -23.56 17.55 12.41
C TYR A 31 -22.96 18.14 11.14
N ASN A 32 -21.63 18.26 11.08
CA ASN A 32 -20.88 18.70 9.91
C ASN A 32 -20.82 17.61 8.83
N ILE A 33 -21.70 17.70 7.83
CA ILE A 33 -21.79 16.71 6.76
C ILE A 33 -20.59 16.77 5.82
N VAL A 34 -19.99 17.95 5.62
CA VAL A 34 -18.77 18.11 4.81
C VAL A 34 -17.60 17.34 5.43
N GLY A 35 -17.44 17.44 6.76
CA GLY A 35 -16.44 16.70 7.50
C GLY A 35 -16.65 15.18 7.42
N LEU A 36 -17.91 14.73 7.60
CA LEU A 36 -18.27 13.31 7.44
C LEU A 36 -18.04 12.79 6.03
N TYR A 37 -18.30 13.61 5.00
CA TYR A 37 -18.07 13.25 3.60
C TYR A 37 -16.58 13.04 3.32
N GLY A 38 -15.72 13.97 3.74
CA GLY A 38 -14.27 13.83 3.61
C GLY A 38 -13.71 12.63 4.39
N ARG A 39 -14.22 12.41 5.61
CA ARG A 39 -13.82 11.26 6.44
C ARG A 39 -14.30 9.93 5.86
N TYR A 40 -15.45 9.90 5.20
CA TYR A 40 -15.93 8.70 4.52
C TYR A 40 -15.04 8.34 3.32
N ALA A 41 -14.59 9.32 2.53
CA ALA A 41 -13.62 9.08 1.47
C ALA A 41 -12.30 8.49 2.00
N ASP A 42 -11.75 9.04 3.09
CA ASP A 42 -10.56 8.49 3.76
C ASP A 42 -10.79 7.04 4.23
N TRP A 43 -11.95 6.76 4.83
CA TRP A 43 -12.31 5.40 5.25
C TRP A 43 -12.38 4.41 4.08
N LEU A 44 -13.01 4.79 2.96
CA LEU A 44 -13.10 3.96 1.75
C LEU A 44 -11.72 3.65 1.16
N GLU A 45 -10.84 4.65 1.13
CA GLU A 45 -9.47 4.47 0.65
C GLU A 45 -8.66 3.52 1.54
N ARG A 46 -8.81 3.63 2.87
CA ARG A 46 -8.13 2.72 3.82
C ARG A 46 -8.55 1.26 3.66
N HIS A 47 -9.76 0.97 3.15
CA HIS A 47 -10.22 -0.39 2.88
C HIS A 47 -9.41 -1.09 1.78
N LYS A 48 -8.75 -0.34 0.90
CA LYS A 48 -7.89 -0.92 -0.14
C LYS A 48 -6.80 -1.79 0.46
N GLY A 49 -6.21 -1.36 1.57
CA GLY A 49 -5.07 -2.03 2.18
C GLY A 49 -5.33 -3.49 2.52
N GLN A 50 -6.48 -3.77 3.13
CA GLN A 50 -6.86 -5.14 3.50
C GLN A 50 -7.12 -6.00 2.26
N ILE A 51 -7.77 -5.44 1.23
CA ILE A 51 -8.10 -6.16 0.01
C ILE A 51 -6.83 -6.46 -0.82
N ILE A 52 -5.88 -5.53 -0.84
CA ILE A 52 -4.56 -5.73 -1.45
C ILE A 52 -3.79 -6.81 -0.69
N ASP A 53 -3.78 -6.77 0.65
CA ASP A 53 -3.12 -7.77 1.48
C ASP A 53 -3.73 -9.17 1.29
N ASP A 54 -5.05 -9.27 1.15
CA ASP A 54 -5.74 -10.52 0.83
C ASP A 54 -5.34 -11.04 -0.56
N ALA A 55 -5.35 -10.19 -1.58
CA ALA A 55 -4.94 -10.56 -2.93
C ALA A 55 -3.46 -10.99 -3.02
N MET A 56 -2.60 -10.47 -2.15
CA MET A 56 -1.21 -10.91 -2.04
C MET A 56 -1.07 -12.32 -1.44
N LYS A 57 -2.08 -12.89 -0.77
CA LYS A 57 -2.02 -14.27 -0.28
C LYS A 57 -2.11 -15.30 -1.42
N ASP A 58 -2.75 -14.94 -2.52
CA ASP A 58 -2.97 -15.81 -3.67
C ASP A 58 -1.73 -15.84 -4.57
N ILE A 59 -0.79 -16.74 -4.29
CA ILE A 59 0.45 -16.89 -5.08
C ILE A 59 0.08 -17.31 -6.52
N PRO A 60 0.48 -16.55 -7.55
CA PRO A 60 0.18 -16.91 -8.92
C PRO A 60 0.78 -18.27 -9.27
N ASP A 61 -0.06 -19.15 -9.85
CA ASP A 61 0.42 -20.39 -10.44
C ASP A 61 1.28 -20.11 -11.66
N ARG A 62 2.27 -20.97 -11.90
CA ARG A 62 3.16 -20.87 -13.05
C ARG A 62 3.41 -22.28 -13.58
N PRO A 63 2.79 -22.68 -14.71
CA PRO A 63 2.83 -24.06 -15.19
C PRO A 63 4.25 -24.61 -15.30
N GLY A 64 4.50 -25.74 -14.64
CA GLY A 64 5.80 -26.41 -14.62
C GLY A 64 6.81 -25.84 -13.62
N TYR A 65 6.48 -24.75 -12.91
CA TYR A 65 7.35 -24.14 -11.90
C TYR A 65 6.70 -24.18 -10.51
N ARG A 66 7.53 -24.22 -9.47
CA ARG A 66 7.09 -24.12 -8.08
C ARG A 66 7.55 -22.81 -7.44
N PRO A 67 6.64 -22.12 -6.72
CA PRO A 67 7.01 -20.94 -5.96
C PRO A 67 8.00 -21.29 -4.86
N GLN A 68 9.02 -20.47 -4.73
CA GLN A 68 10.00 -20.48 -3.65
C GLN A 68 9.65 -19.38 -2.62
N ALA A 69 10.49 -19.19 -1.61
CA ALA A 69 10.34 -18.09 -0.66
C ALA A 69 10.38 -16.72 -1.38
N GLN A 70 9.71 -15.73 -0.79
CA GLN A 70 9.82 -14.34 -1.23
C GLN A 70 11.24 -13.84 -0.97
N ILE A 71 11.80 -13.11 -1.92
CA ILE A 71 13.12 -12.48 -1.81
C ILE A 71 12.94 -11.04 -1.37
N VAL A 72 12.01 -10.34 -2.00
CA VAL A 72 11.64 -8.96 -1.64
C VAL A 72 10.14 -8.93 -1.41
N THR A 73 9.68 -8.22 -0.38
CA THR A 73 8.29 -7.77 -0.27
C THR A 73 8.27 -6.28 0.01
N TYR A 74 7.21 -5.61 -0.40
CA TYR A 74 7.03 -4.19 -0.09
C TYR A 74 5.57 -3.81 0.04
N LYS A 75 5.31 -2.77 0.84
CA LYS A 75 4.03 -2.07 0.95
C LYS A 75 4.24 -0.58 0.77
N LYS A 76 3.36 0.08 0.02
CA LYS A 76 3.35 1.53 -0.15
C LYS A 76 2.12 2.16 0.51
N PHE A 77 2.37 3.26 1.20
CA PHE A 77 1.39 4.00 1.97
C PHE A 77 1.35 5.46 1.51
N SER A 78 0.16 6.04 1.60
CA SER A 78 -0.11 7.47 1.39
C SER A 78 -0.95 7.99 2.56
N ASP A 79 -1.40 9.24 2.47
CA ASP A 79 -2.32 9.86 3.44
C ASP A 79 -3.58 9.04 3.68
N TYR A 80 -4.03 8.33 2.64
CA TYR A 80 -5.21 7.50 2.67
C TYR A 80 -4.94 6.03 3.01
N GLY A 81 -3.71 5.72 3.42
CA GLY A 81 -3.30 4.39 3.84
C GLY A 81 -2.61 3.56 2.75
N HIS A 82 -2.69 2.24 2.89
CA HIS A 82 -2.01 1.26 2.05
C HIS A 82 -2.67 1.17 0.67
N TYR A 83 -1.94 1.50 -0.39
CA TYR A 83 -2.47 1.58 -1.76
C TYR A 83 -1.81 0.62 -2.77
N GLN A 84 -0.69 -0.01 -2.41
CA GLN A 84 0.03 -0.95 -3.27
C GLN A 84 0.91 -1.89 -2.43
N SER A 85 0.88 -3.17 -2.79
CA SER A 85 1.85 -4.17 -2.34
C SER A 85 2.63 -4.73 -3.52
N GLY A 86 3.78 -5.32 -3.24
CA GLY A 86 4.41 -6.22 -4.19
C GLY A 86 5.42 -7.16 -3.57
N GLU A 87 5.85 -8.12 -4.37
CA GLU A 87 6.88 -9.09 -4.00
C GLU A 87 7.74 -9.43 -5.21
N ILE A 88 8.96 -9.91 -4.95
CA ILE A 88 9.77 -10.65 -5.89
C ILE A 88 9.92 -12.05 -5.33
N ARG A 89 9.51 -13.05 -6.11
CA ARG A 89 9.54 -14.46 -5.72
C ARG A 89 10.27 -15.29 -6.76
N GLY A 90 11.09 -16.22 -6.30
CA GLY A 90 11.69 -17.24 -7.16
C GLY A 90 10.69 -18.33 -7.52
N TYR A 91 10.75 -18.82 -8.74
CA TYR A 91 9.99 -19.95 -9.26
C TYR A 91 10.97 -20.90 -9.92
N CYS A 92 11.05 -22.16 -9.49
CA CYS A 92 11.99 -23.13 -10.04
C CYS A 92 11.26 -24.30 -10.69
N ARG A 93 11.78 -24.84 -11.79
CA ARG A 93 11.14 -25.91 -12.54
C ARG A 93 10.92 -27.15 -11.67
N ALA A 94 9.71 -27.66 -11.64
CA ALA A 94 9.37 -28.87 -10.90
C ALA A 94 9.95 -30.11 -11.59
N VAL A 95 10.63 -30.99 -10.85
CA VAL A 95 11.22 -32.25 -11.37
C VAL A 95 10.73 -33.51 -10.67
N GLY A 96 10.07 -33.37 -9.52
CA GLY A 96 9.45 -34.46 -8.76
C GLY A 96 8.49 -33.87 -7.75
N GLN A 97 7.70 -34.66 -7.00
CA GLN A 97 6.63 -34.14 -6.12
C GLN A 97 7.09 -33.10 -5.09
N TRP A 98 8.35 -33.18 -4.63
CA TRP A 98 8.93 -32.26 -3.64
C TRP A 98 10.21 -31.58 -4.14
N ASP A 99 10.69 -31.93 -5.33
CA ASP A 99 11.97 -31.47 -5.87
C ASP A 99 11.80 -30.43 -6.99
N VAL A 100 12.77 -29.52 -7.06
CA VAL A 100 12.89 -28.48 -8.10
C VAL A 100 14.30 -28.48 -8.69
N ASP A 101 14.42 -28.15 -9.98
CA ASP A 101 15.71 -27.86 -10.60
C ASP A 101 16.15 -26.44 -10.25
N ARG A 102 17.22 -26.33 -9.46
CA ARG A 102 17.76 -25.04 -9.02
C ARG A 102 18.56 -24.30 -10.08
N ASN A 103 18.91 -24.98 -11.17
CA ASN A 103 19.58 -24.35 -12.32
C ASN A 103 18.56 -23.73 -13.27
N ASP A 104 17.28 -24.03 -13.10
CA ASP A 104 16.18 -23.56 -13.93
C ASP A 104 15.15 -22.83 -13.04
N CYS A 105 15.54 -21.63 -12.64
CA CYS A 105 14.70 -20.74 -11.84
C CYS A 105 14.52 -19.40 -12.56
N LEU A 106 13.31 -18.85 -12.41
CA LEU A 106 12.95 -17.50 -12.83
C LEU A 106 12.48 -16.70 -11.63
N PHE A 107 12.69 -15.40 -11.66
CA PHE A 107 12.16 -14.48 -10.66
C PHE A 107 10.93 -13.79 -11.22
N VAL A 108 9.88 -13.70 -10.43
CA VAL A 108 8.66 -12.98 -10.79
C VAL A 108 8.48 -11.86 -9.80
N LEU A 109 8.48 -10.63 -10.30
CA LEU A 109 7.87 -9.51 -9.60
C LEU A 109 6.36 -9.62 -9.75
N ARG A 110 5.65 -9.55 -8.63
CA ARG A 110 4.21 -9.30 -8.59
C ARG A 110 3.96 -7.98 -7.89
N LYS A 111 3.13 -7.14 -8.50
CA LYS A 111 2.63 -5.89 -7.92
C LYS A 111 1.10 -5.94 -7.91
N VAL A 112 0.50 -5.56 -6.79
CA VAL A 112 -0.95 -5.50 -6.62
C VAL A 112 -1.33 -4.10 -6.16
N ASN A 113 -2.26 -3.46 -6.86
CA ASN A 113 -2.82 -2.16 -6.47
C ASN A 113 -4.31 -2.06 -6.87
N ILE A 114 -4.98 -1.02 -6.37
CA ILE A 114 -6.37 -0.68 -6.72
C ILE A 114 -6.39 0.77 -7.21
N PRO A 115 -6.28 1.02 -8.53
CA PRO A 115 -6.06 2.35 -9.10
C PRO A 115 -7.39 3.10 -9.37
N VAL A 116 -8.32 3.05 -8.42
CA VAL A 116 -9.58 3.81 -8.44
C VAL A 116 -9.64 4.65 -7.18
N ALA A 117 -10.04 5.92 -7.24
CA ALA A 117 -10.00 6.82 -6.09
C ALA A 117 -11.41 7.28 -5.69
N ALA A 118 -11.72 7.29 -4.39
CA ALA A 118 -13.03 7.73 -3.89
C ALA A 118 -13.37 9.16 -4.30
N LEU A 119 -12.35 10.03 -4.37
CA LEU A 119 -12.51 11.43 -4.75
C LEU A 119 -12.49 11.68 -6.26
N ASP A 120 -12.14 10.67 -7.08
CA ASP A 120 -12.24 10.77 -8.53
C ASP A 120 -13.70 10.54 -8.95
N GLU A 121 -14.34 11.56 -9.52
CA GLU A 121 -15.76 11.54 -9.86
C GLU A 121 -16.16 10.48 -10.86
N HIS A 122 -15.22 10.11 -11.71
CA HIS A 122 -15.46 9.22 -12.84
C HIS A 122 -14.91 7.81 -12.60
N SER A 123 -14.36 7.55 -11.41
CA SER A 123 -13.90 6.21 -11.05
C SER A 123 -15.04 5.37 -10.45
N PRO A 124 -15.00 4.04 -10.60
CA PRO A 124 -15.97 3.14 -9.96
C PRO A 124 -16.08 3.33 -8.43
N LEU A 125 -14.97 3.65 -7.76
CA LEU A 125 -14.99 3.91 -6.32
C LEU A 125 -15.64 5.26 -5.98
N GLY A 126 -15.45 6.28 -6.83
CA GLY A 126 -16.12 7.56 -6.68
C GLY A 126 -17.61 7.51 -6.98
N GLU A 127 -18.03 6.73 -7.97
CA GLU A 127 -19.45 6.46 -8.21
C GLU A 127 -20.08 5.77 -6.99
N PHE A 128 -19.43 4.72 -6.48
CA PHE A 128 -19.85 4.04 -5.25
C PHE A 128 -19.95 5.03 -4.09
N PHE A 129 -18.90 5.80 -3.82
CA PHE A 129 -18.84 6.80 -2.74
C PHE A 129 -20.03 7.76 -2.76
N ARG A 130 -20.40 8.27 -3.94
CA ARG A 130 -21.53 9.20 -4.09
C ARG A 130 -22.89 8.52 -3.94
N GLN A 131 -23.01 7.27 -4.33
CA GLN A 131 -24.26 6.50 -4.23
C GLN A 131 -24.50 5.95 -2.82
N SER A 132 -23.42 5.63 -2.09
CA SER A 132 -23.48 4.99 -0.78
C SER A 132 -23.46 5.98 0.39
N PHE A 133 -23.02 7.23 0.17
CA PHE A 133 -23.02 8.23 1.23
C PHE A 133 -24.45 8.71 1.54
N ASP A 134 -24.94 8.36 2.72
CA ASP A 134 -26.26 8.74 3.22
C ASP A 134 -26.13 9.55 4.54
N PRO A 135 -26.27 10.89 4.48
CA PRO A 135 -26.19 11.76 5.64
C PRO A 135 -27.22 11.42 6.73
N ALA A 136 -28.44 11.02 6.36
CA ALA A 136 -29.51 10.78 7.31
C ALA A 136 -29.24 9.50 8.11
N THR A 137 -28.82 8.44 7.42
CA THR A 137 -28.38 7.18 8.06
C THR A 137 -27.19 7.43 8.99
N LEU A 138 -26.19 8.22 8.56
CA LEU A 138 -25.04 8.55 9.39
C LEU A 138 -25.40 9.34 10.64
N VAL A 139 -26.20 10.39 10.51
CA VAL A 139 -26.63 11.20 11.67
C VAL A 139 -27.44 10.36 12.66
N ALA A 140 -28.32 9.47 12.17
CA ALA A 140 -29.06 8.56 13.03
C ALA A 140 -28.12 7.60 13.80
N ALA A 141 -27.09 7.06 13.12
CA ALA A 141 -26.08 6.23 13.75
C ALA A 141 -25.27 7.00 14.80
N LEU A 142 -24.78 8.20 14.47
CA LEU A 142 -24.02 9.05 15.40
C LEU A 142 -24.82 9.37 16.68
N ARG A 143 -26.10 9.74 16.54
CA ARG A 143 -27.00 9.98 17.68
C ARG A 143 -27.19 8.73 18.54
N ARG A 144 -27.41 7.57 17.90
CA ARG A 144 -27.60 6.29 18.60
C ARG A 144 -26.34 5.90 19.39
N GLU A 145 -25.17 6.22 18.87
CA GLU A 145 -23.87 6.00 19.53
C GLU A 145 -23.51 7.07 20.58
N GLY A 146 -24.37 8.08 20.77
CA GLY A 146 -24.16 9.17 21.73
C GLY A 146 -23.05 10.13 21.33
N ILE A 147 -22.77 10.28 20.04
CA ILE A 147 -21.74 11.18 19.51
C ILE A 147 -22.37 12.56 19.28
N GLU A 148 -21.84 13.57 19.95
CA GLU A 148 -22.35 14.96 19.88
C GLU A 148 -22.01 15.62 18.52
N PRO A 149 -22.82 16.57 18.03
CA PRO A 149 -22.63 17.21 16.73
C PRO A 149 -21.31 17.97 16.53
N ASP A 150 -20.71 18.48 17.62
CA ASP A 150 -19.44 19.22 17.63
C ASP A 150 -18.21 18.33 17.84
N SER A 151 -18.40 17.01 17.91
CA SER A 151 -17.31 16.05 18.02
C SER A 151 -16.36 16.15 16.83
N ASP A 152 -15.05 16.08 17.09
CA ASP A 152 -14.06 15.97 16.01
C ASP A 152 -14.15 14.61 15.32
N VAL A 153 -14.79 14.58 14.15
CA VAL A 153 -15.01 13.39 13.33
C VAL A 153 -13.73 12.64 12.95
N TRP A 154 -12.59 13.31 12.92
CA TRP A 154 -11.29 12.69 12.59
C TRP A 154 -10.70 11.90 13.76
N SER A 155 -11.08 12.25 14.99
CA SER A 155 -10.68 11.55 16.21
C SER A 155 -11.52 10.29 16.48
N LEU A 156 -12.67 10.17 15.82
CA LEU A 156 -13.61 9.06 16.01
C LEU A 156 -13.17 7.81 15.22
N ASP A 157 -13.55 6.65 15.75
CA ASP A 157 -13.38 5.36 15.06
C ASP A 157 -14.27 5.32 13.80
N ALA A 158 -13.63 5.47 12.65
CA ALA A 158 -14.30 5.47 11.36
C ALA A 158 -15.02 4.15 11.05
N ALA A 159 -14.50 3.01 11.52
CA ALA A 159 -15.15 1.72 11.31
C ALA A 159 -16.49 1.65 12.05
N ARG A 160 -16.57 2.24 13.25
CA ARG A 160 -17.81 2.35 14.01
C ARG A 160 -18.80 3.29 13.33
N ILE A 161 -18.37 4.50 12.93
CA ILE A 161 -19.24 5.52 12.30
C ILE A 161 -19.86 5.00 11.00
N PHE A 162 -19.06 4.43 10.11
CA PHE A 162 -19.50 4.07 8.77
C PHE A 162 -20.01 2.62 8.64
N SER A 163 -20.13 1.89 9.76
CA SER A 163 -20.58 0.49 9.79
C SER A 163 -21.96 0.26 9.17
N GLU A 164 -22.85 1.25 9.25
CA GLU A 164 -24.22 1.19 8.70
C GLU A 164 -24.28 1.50 7.19
N LEU A 165 -23.18 1.96 6.60
CA LEU A 165 -23.10 2.22 5.16
C LEU A 165 -22.66 0.95 4.40
N PRO A 166 -23.01 0.85 3.09
CA PRO A 166 -22.54 -0.25 2.27
C PRO A 166 -21.01 -0.42 2.27
N SER A 167 -20.55 -1.67 2.29
CA SER A 167 -19.13 -1.98 2.22
C SER A 167 -18.58 -1.76 0.80
N PRO A 168 -17.39 -1.15 0.64
CA PRO A 168 -16.75 -0.99 -0.67
C PRO A 168 -16.07 -2.26 -1.19
N ALA A 169 -16.10 -3.36 -0.45
CA ALA A 169 -15.28 -4.53 -0.74
C ALA A 169 -15.50 -5.11 -2.15
N THR A 170 -16.73 -5.11 -2.64
CA THR A 170 -17.06 -5.61 -3.99
C THR A 170 -16.45 -4.73 -5.08
N VAL A 171 -16.65 -3.41 -5.02
CA VAL A 171 -16.11 -2.48 -6.02
C VAL A 171 -14.58 -2.47 -6.00
N LEU A 172 -13.99 -2.54 -4.82
CA LEU A 172 -12.53 -2.57 -4.66
C LEU A 172 -11.94 -3.88 -5.23
N ARG A 173 -12.52 -5.05 -4.93
CA ARG A 173 -12.06 -6.33 -5.48
C ARG A 173 -12.17 -6.39 -7.01
N ALA A 174 -13.26 -5.87 -7.57
CA ALA A 174 -13.46 -5.83 -9.02
C ALA A 174 -12.44 -4.95 -9.76
N ASN A 175 -11.76 -4.04 -9.04
CA ASN A 175 -10.80 -3.09 -9.62
C ASN A 175 -9.36 -3.36 -9.15
N ILE A 176 -9.08 -4.53 -8.57
CA ILE A 176 -7.70 -4.96 -8.32
C ILE A 176 -6.98 -5.09 -9.66
N ARG A 177 -5.77 -4.55 -9.72
CA ARG A 177 -4.82 -4.83 -10.79
C ARG A 177 -3.62 -5.58 -10.23
N THR A 178 -3.26 -6.64 -10.94
CA THR A 178 -2.06 -7.42 -10.68
C THR A 178 -1.15 -7.32 -11.88
N GLU A 179 0.02 -6.74 -11.68
CA GLU A 179 1.09 -6.69 -12.68
C GLU A 179 2.11 -7.79 -12.36
N LEU A 180 2.50 -8.55 -13.38
CA LEU A 180 3.51 -9.59 -13.29
C LEU A 180 4.63 -9.29 -14.27
N VAL A 181 5.86 -9.30 -13.79
CA VAL A 181 7.06 -9.09 -14.60
C VAL A 181 8.02 -10.23 -14.28
N ASP A 182 8.43 -10.99 -15.31
CA ASP A 182 9.32 -12.12 -15.11
C ASP A 182 10.77 -11.83 -15.55
N SER A 183 11.72 -12.55 -14.97
CA SER A 183 13.15 -12.36 -15.27
C SER A 183 13.56 -12.86 -16.66
N ALA A 184 12.75 -13.70 -17.31
CA ALA A 184 13.04 -14.13 -18.68
C ALA A 184 12.77 -13.00 -19.68
N GLN A 185 11.76 -12.18 -19.41
CA GLN A 185 11.45 -10.94 -20.12
C GLN A 185 12.37 -9.81 -19.68
N CYS A 186 12.86 -9.85 -18.43
CA CYS A 186 13.65 -8.78 -17.80
C CYS A 186 14.99 -9.29 -17.24
N PRO A 187 16.01 -9.54 -18.08
CA PRO A 187 17.32 -10.02 -17.63
C PRO A 187 18.02 -9.08 -16.63
N GLN A 188 17.75 -7.78 -16.69
CA GLN A 188 18.30 -6.82 -15.74
C GLN A 188 17.80 -7.04 -14.31
N MET A 189 16.54 -7.48 -14.13
CA MET A 189 16.03 -7.86 -12.81
C MET A 189 16.84 -9.02 -12.23
N GLN A 190 17.16 -10.03 -13.05
CA GLN A 190 18.00 -11.14 -12.62
C GLN A 190 19.41 -10.69 -12.25
N ALA A 191 20.02 -9.82 -13.06
CA ALA A 191 21.34 -9.28 -12.79
C ALA A 191 21.41 -8.52 -11.46
N GLU A 192 20.42 -7.68 -11.15
CA GLU A 192 20.36 -6.94 -9.89
C GLU A 192 20.11 -7.84 -8.68
N LEU A 193 19.27 -8.87 -8.80
CA LEU A 193 19.09 -9.87 -7.74
C LEU A 193 20.39 -10.64 -7.46
N SER A 194 21.08 -11.11 -8.51
CA SER A 194 22.38 -11.78 -8.35
C SER A 194 23.43 -10.83 -7.75
N ARG A 195 23.41 -9.54 -8.09
CA ARG A 195 24.27 -8.52 -7.46
C ARG A 195 23.98 -8.37 -5.97
N LEU A 196 22.73 -8.43 -5.54
CA LEU A 196 22.35 -8.34 -4.13
C LEU A 196 22.82 -9.57 -3.35
N GLU A 197 22.67 -10.77 -3.91
CA GLU A 197 23.14 -12.01 -3.28
C GLU A 197 24.67 -12.13 -3.24
N GLY A 198 25.36 -11.56 -4.24
CA GLY A 198 26.81 -11.63 -4.38
C GLY A 198 27.61 -10.60 -3.57
N LYS A 199 26.97 -9.62 -2.93
CA LYS A 199 27.67 -8.66 -2.07
C LYS A 199 27.77 -9.17 -0.63
N ASP A 200 28.97 -9.12 -0.07
CA ASP A 200 29.13 -9.08 1.39
C ASP A 200 28.42 -7.82 1.91
N MET A 201 27.23 -7.99 2.47
CA MET A 201 26.43 -6.85 2.92
C MET A 201 27.04 -6.26 4.19
N ALA A 202 27.80 -5.18 4.02
CA ALA A 202 28.23 -4.34 5.13
C ALA A 202 27.04 -3.48 5.59
N TYR A 203 26.34 -3.95 6.61
CA TYR A 203 25.24 -3.21 7.22
C TYR A 203 25.78 -2.01 8.00
N ALA A 204 25.62 -0.80 7.47
CA ALA A 204 25.55 0.39 8.30
C ALA A 204 24.09 0.52 8.77
N VAL A 205 23.75 -0.14 9.89
CA VAL A 205 22.42 0.00 10.48
C VAL A 205 22.35 1.36 11.17
N ASP A 206 21.81 2.36 10.48
CA ASP A 206 21.43 3.63 11.11
C ASP A 206 20.06 3.41 11.79
N MET A 207 20.09 2.97 13.05
CA MET A 207 18.88 2.69 13.82
C MET A 207 18.25 4.01 14.28
N THR A 208 17.19 4.47 13.59
CA THR A 208 16.39 5.61 14.06
C THR A 208 15.55 5.29 15.31
N GLY A 209 15.53 4.02 15.77
CA GLY A 209 14.93 3.59 17.03
C GLY A 209 15.00 2.07 17.26
N VAL A 210 15.06 1.64 18.52
CA VAL A 210 14.90 0.24 18.96
C VAL A 210 13.55 0.14 19.69
N GLY A 211 12.56 -0.51 19.09
CA GLY A 211 11.22 -0.69 19.66
C GLY A 211 10.79 -2.15 19.70
N LYS A 212 9.77 -2.48 20.49
CA LYS A 212 9.14 -3.82 20.48
C LYS A 212 8.57 -4.11 19.09
N ASP A 213 8.65 -5.36 18.64
CA ASP A 213 7.97 -5.82 17.42
C ASP A 213 6.51 -5.36 17.44
N GLY A 214 6.18 -4.45 16.53
CA GLY A 214 4.88 -3.81 16.46
C GLY A 214 4.62 -3.33 15.04
N PRO A 215 3.34 -3.18 14.65
CA PRO A 215 3.01 -2.62 13.35
C PRO A 215 3.68 -1.25 13.20
N VAL A 216 4.31 -1.02 12.06
CA VAL A 216 4.92 0.27 11.76
C VAL A 216 3.84 1.35 11.79
N GLU A 217 4.06 2.37 12.61
CA GLU A 217 3.13 3.50 12.75
C GLU A 217 2.90 4.17 11.38
N ALA A 218 1.63 4.44 11.09
CA ALA A 218 1.23 5.10 9.85
C ALA A 218 1.97 6.44 9.68
N PRO A 219 2.26 6.86 8.43
CA PRO A 219 3.02 8.07 8.16
C PRO A 219 2.44 9.32 8.82
N ALA A 220 3.32 10.31 9.04
CA ALA A 220 2.89 11.70 9.24
C ALA A 220 2.17 12.18 7.96
N PRO A 221 1.18 13.10 8.08
CA PRO A 221 0.40 13.58 6.95
C PRO A 221 1.29 14.08 5.80
N HIS A 222 0.89 13.78 4.56
CA HIS A 222 1.47 14.21 3.28
C HIS A 222 2.78 13.53 2.86
N SER A 223 3.03 12.30 3.31
CA SER A 223 4.20 11.53 2.88
C SER A 223 3.83 10.22 2.20
N ILE A 224 4.43 9.96 1.04
CA ILE A 224 4.44 8.60 0.47
C ILE A 224 5.50 7.83 1.24
N MET A 225 5.08 6.75 1.89
CA MET A 225 5.99 5.82 2.56
C MET A 225 6.04 4.49 1.82
N ARG A 226 7.20 3.85 1.89
CA ARG A 226 7.41 2.48 1.47
C ARG A 226 8.05 1.72 2.61
N GLU A 227 7.53 0.53 2.90
CA GLU A 227 8.17 -0.46 3.76
C GLU A 227 8.65 -1.59 2.86
N ASP A 228 9.92 -1.97 3.01
CA ASP A 228 10.53 -3.05 2.25
C ASP A 228 11.07 -4.11 3.22
N ALA A 229 10.86 -5.37 2.87
CA ALA A 229 11.53 -6.51 3.50
C ALA A 229 12.37 -7.25 2.46
N LEU A 230 13.64 -7.50 2.77
CA LEU A 230 14.59 -8.23 1.95
C LEU A 230 15.02 -9.50 2.68
N HIS A 231 14.82 -10.65 2.05
CA HIS A 231 15.23 -11.97 2.52
C HIS A 231 16.38 -12.46 1.65
N ILE A 232 17.58 -12.55 2.23
CA ILE A 232 18.79 -12.96 1.51
C ILE A 232 19.48 -14.12 2.20
N ARG A 233 20.16 -14.92 1.39
CA ARG A 233 21.12 -15.91 1.87
C ARG A 233 22.52 -15.32 1.82
N THR A 234 23.15 -15.21 2.99
CA THR A 234 24.56 -14.83 3.11
C THR A 234 25.42 -16.09 3.30
N ALA A 235 26.74 -15.95 3.20
CA ALA A 235 27.68 -17.03 3.54
C ALA A 235 27.51 -17.58 4.97
N LYS A 236 26.90 -16.80 5.88
CA LYS A 236 26.70 -17.17 7.29
C LYS A 236 25.27 -17.61 7.62
N GLY A 237 24.37 -17.65 6.64
CA GLY A 237 22.97 -18.04 6.84
C GLY A 237 21.97 -17.05 6.25
N LEU A 238 20.70 -17.27 6.55
CA LEU A 238 19.59 -16.42 6.10
C LEU A 238 19.50 -15.16 6.94
N VAL A 239 19.31 -14.00 6.30
CA VAL A 239 19.08 -12.72 6.97
C VAL A 239 17.83 -12.08 6.37
N THR A 240 16.99 -11.52 7.24
CA THR A 240 15.85 -10.68 6.86
C THR A 240 16.13 -9.25 7.32
N VAL A 241 15.98 -8.30 6.40
CA VAL A 241 16.14 -6.87 6.66
C VAL A 241 14.79 -6.21 6.41
N ILE A 242 14.25 -5.48 7.39
CA ILE A 242 12.99 -4.75 7.26
C ILE A 242 13.28 -3.28 7.54
N GLY A 243 12.83 -2.40 6.67
CA GLY A 243 13.08 -0.97 6.83
C GLY A 243 12.10 -0.09 6.07
N LYS A 244 11.99 1.17 6.50
CA LYS A 244 11.30 2.22 5.76
C LYS A 244 12.16 2.67 4.58
N GLN A 245 11.52 3.24 3.56
CA GLN A 245 12.10 3.63 2.27
C GLN A 245 13.56 4.08 2.37
N ARG A 246 13.89 5.08 3.20
CA ARG A 246 15.23 5.66 3.27
C ARG A 246 16.35 4.67 3.63
N SER A 247 16.09 3.66 4.46
CA SER A 247 17.13 2.69 4.85
C SER A 247 17.33 1.56 3.84
N MET A 248 16.31 1.24 3.03
CA MET A 248 16.35 0.16 2.04
C MET A 248 16.55 0.66 0.60
N TYR A 249 16.29 1.95 0.35
CA TYR A 249 16.24 2.52 -1.00
C TYR A 249 17.56 2.39 -1.75
N ASP A 250 18.71 2.70 -1.15
CA ASP A 250 20.00 2.63 -1.86
C ASP A 250 20.32 1.20 -2.31
N MET A 251 19.80 0.20 -1.60
CA MET A 251 20.03 -1.21 -1.92
C MET A 251 19.09 -1.71 -3.02
N LEU A 252 17.80 -1.40 -2.89
CA LEU A 252 16.75 -1.97 -3.75
C LEU A 252 16.37 -1.06 -4.92
N SER A 253 16.74 0.23 -4.91
CA SER A 253 16.42 1.17 -5.99
C SER A 253 16.93 0.71 -7.37
N PRO A 254 18.14 0.13 -7.54
CA PRO A 254 18.56 -0.34 -8.86
C PRO A 254 17.72 -1.52 -9.34
N LEU A 255 17.31 -2.41 -8.43
CA LEU A 255 16.41 -3.52 -8.74
C LEU A 255 15.02 -2.99 -9.14
N TYR A 256 14.48 -2.00 -8.43
CA TYR A 256 13.21 -1.40 -8.78
C TYR A 256 13.27 -0.65 -10.11
N ALA A 257 14.34 0.09 -10.38
CA ALA A 257 14.54 0.75 -11.66
C ALA A 257 14.58 -0.26 -12.82
N ALA A 258 15.35 -1.35 -12.68
CA ALA A 258 15.42 -2.41 -13.69
C ALA A 258 14.06 -3.07 -13.97
N VAL A 259 13.22 -3.18 -12.93
CA VAL A 259 11.86 -3.71 -13.04
C VAL A 259 10.93 -2.72 -13.73
N ASP A 260 10.92 -1.47 -13.28
CA ASP A 260 10.04 -0.42 -13.80
C ASP A 260 10.35 -0.12 -15.28
N ASP A 261 11.63 -0.03 -15.64
CA ASP A 261 12.09 0.16 -17.04
C ASP A 261 11.62 -1.00 -17.93
N CYS A 262 11.71 -2.23 -17.44
CA CYS A 262 11.26 -3.39 -18.19
C CYS A 262 9.74 -3.42 -18.36
N ALA A 263 8.99 -3.12 -17.29
CA ALA A 263 7.53 -3.04 -17.34
C ALA A 263 7.06 -1.99 -18.35
N GLU A 264 7.72 -0.83 -18.40
CA GLU A 264 7.44 0.22 -19.39
C GLU A 264 7.69 -0.27 -20.82
N GLN A 265 8.83 -0.92 -21.07
CA GLN A 265 9.15 -1.47 -22.39
C GLN A 265 8.16 -2.56 -22.84
N LEU A 266 7.71 -3.42 -21.91
CA LEU A 266 6.69 -4.42 -22.20
C LEU A 266 5.34 -3.77 -22.53
N ALA A 267 4.95 -2.72 -21.81
CA ALA A 267 3.75 -1.95 -22.09
C ALA A 267 3.80 -1.26 -23.47
N GLN A 268 4.95 -0.65 -23.83
CA GLN A 268 5.16 -0.04 -25.14
C GLN A 268 5.07 -1.05 -26.29
N LYS A 269 5.59 -2.27 -26.10
CA LYS A 269 5.49 -3.35 -27.11
C LYS A 269 4.08 -3.93 -27.25
N ALA A 270 3.26 -3.81 -26.21
CA ALA A 270 1.87 -4.28 -26.21
C ALA A 270 0.88 -3.21 -26.70
N ALA A 271 1.32 -1.97 -26.89
CA ALA A 271 0.50 -0.91 -27.46
C ALA A 271 0.23 -1.17 -28.95
N PRO A 272 -1.03 -1.06 -29.41
CA PRO A 272 -1.43 -1.34 -30.79
C PRO A 272 -0.89 -0.33 -31.81
#